data_AF-A0A8T2TGG1-F1
#
_entry.id   AF-A0A8T2TGG1-F1
#
_cell.length_a   1.000
_cell.length_b   1.000
_cell.length_c   1.000
_cell.angle_alpha   90.00
_cell.angle_beta   90.00
_cell.angle_gamma   90.00
#
_symmetry.space_group_name_H-M   'P 1'
#
loop_
_entity.id
_entity.type
_entity.pdbx_description
1 polymer ?
#
loop_
_entity_poly.entity_id
_entity_poly.type
_entity_poly.pdbx_seq_one_letter_code
_entity_poly.pdbx_strand_id
1 'polypeptide(L)'
;MHGSFPLNGTYFQVNEVFGDHSSTLCPVQVPRSLIWSLRRRFVYFGTSIPNIFKGLSREEIKDYFWRGHVCVRGFDRKTRAPKPLVCRLHFPISKQLQGTRKAQGRKKEEAAGISLESSRK
;
A
#
# COMPACT_ATOMS: atom_id res chain seq x y z
N MET A 1 -14.16 26.69 -12.38
CA MET A 1 -12.71 26.53 -12.11
C MET A 1 -12.55 25.42 -11.07
N HIS A 2 -12.21 24.20 -11.48
CA HIS A 2 -12.24 23.04 -10.59
C HIS A 2 -10.98 22.98 -9.70
N GLY A 3 -11.20 22.82 -8.39
CA GLY A 3 -10.26 23.05 -7.29
C GLY A 3 -8.80 22.62 -7.51
N SER A 4 -7.89 23.42 -6.97
CA SER A 4 -6.45 23.18 -6.91
C SER A 4 -6.17 21.74 -6.47
N PHE A 5 -5.49 20.98 -7.34
CA PHE A 5 -4.93 19.70 -6.91
C PHE A 5 -3.93 20.00 -5.79
N PRO A 6 -3.92 19.23 -4.69
CA PRO A 6 -3.13 19.54 -3.49
C PRO A 6 -1.63 19.44 -3.79
N LEU A 7 -1.10 20.53 -4.36
CA LEU A 7 0.29 20.76 -4.72
C LEU A 7 0.89 21.60 -3.61
N ASN A 8 1.34 20.96 -2.54
CA ASN A 8 2.16 21.62 -1.52
C ASN A 8 3.58 21.90 -2.07
N GLY A 9 3.69 22.54 -3.25
CA GLY A 9 4.97 22.84 -3.90
C GLY A 9 5.81 21.63 -4.32
N THR A 10 5.26 20.42 -4.30
CA THR A 10 5.96 19.20 -4.77
C THR A 10 5.56 18.93 -6.20
N TYR A 11 6.53 18.97 -7.12
CA TYR A 11 6.34 18.61 -8.52
C TYR A 11 5.79 17.19 -8.60
N PHE A 12 4.82 16.95 -9.50
CA PHE A 12 4.52 15.60 -9.93
C PHE A 12 5.82 14.97 -10.42
N GLN A 13 6.23 13.88 -9.81
CA GLN A 13 7.21 13.05 -10.46
C GLN A 13 6.52 12.45 -11.68
N VAL A 14 7.17 12.46 -12.84
CA VAL A 14 6.58 12.05 -14.13
C VAL A 14 5.89 10.67 -14.07
N ASN A 15 6.31 9.82 -13.13
CA ASN A 15 5.83 8.46 -12.95
C ASN A 15 4.90 8.28 -11.74
N GLU A 16 4.53 9.35 -11.04
CA GLU A 16 3.64 9.26 -9.87
C GLU A 16 2.17 9.15 -10.30
N VAL A 17 1.50 8.11 -9.80
CA VAL A 17 0.07 7.85 -9.99
C VAL A 17 -0.64 7.79 -8.63
N PHE A 18 -1.92 8.16 -8.62
CA PHE A 18 -2.73 8.19 -7.40
C PHE A 18 -3.78 7.08 -7.42
N GLY A 19 -3.87 6.31 -6.32
CA GLY A 19 -4.93 5.32 -6.15
C GLY A 19 -6.23 6.01 -5.73
N ASP A 20 -7.34 5.75 -6.45
CA ASP A 20 -8.63 6.30 -6.04
C ASP A 20 -9.08 5.70 -4.70
N HIS A 21 -9.20 6.53 -3.67
CA HIS A 21 -9.44 6.04 -2.30
C HIS A 21 -10.73 5.22 -2.21
N SER A 22 -11.79 5.66 -2.90
CA SER A 22 -13.08 4.96 -2.88
C SER A 22 -12.99 3.55 -3.49
N SER A 23 -12.34 3.43 -4.65
CA SER A 23 -12.13 2.15 -5.34
C SER A 23 -11.15 1.23 -4.58
N THR A 24 -10.23 1.81 -3.80
CA THR A 24 -9.34 1.04 -2.94
C THR A 24 -10.02 0.50 -1.68
N LEU A 25 -11.16 1.05 -1.27
CA LEU A 25 -11.98 0.46 -0.22
C LEU A 25 -12.92 -0.59 -0.83
N CYS A 26 -13.67 -0.19 -1.86
CA CYS A 26 -14.60 -1.06 -2.58
C CYS A 26 -14.09 -1.29 -4.02
N PRO A 27 -13.44 -2.44 -4.32
CA PRO A 27 -12.95 -2.72 -5.66
C PRO A 27 -14.07 -2.64 -6.71
N VAL A 28 -13.79 -1.96 -7.82
CA VAL A 28 -14.70 -1.94 -8.97
C VAL A 28 -14.61 -3.28 -9.70
N GLN A 29 -15.75 -3.93 -9.91
CA GLN A 29 -15.81 -5.13 -10.75
C GLN A 29 -15.77 -4.71 -12.22
N VAL A 30 -14.70 -5.10 -12.92
CA VAL A 30 -14.51 -4.78 -14.34
C VAL A 30 -14.44 -6.09 -15.13
N PRO A 31 -15.32 -6.30 -16.12
CA PRO A 31 -15.24 -7.47 -17.00
C PRO A 31 -13.87 -7.57 -17.68
N ARG A 32 -13.28 -8.78 -17.67
CA ARG A 32 -11.93 -9.01 -18.21
C ARG A 32 -11.80 -8.64 -19.69
N SER A 33 -12.86 -8.82 -20.47
CA SER A 33 -12.90 -8.45 -21.89
C SER A 33 -12.58 -6.97 -22.13
N LEU A 34 -13.01 -6.08 -21.23
CA LEU A 34 -12.80 -4.64 -21.36
C LEU A 34 -11.35 -4.22 -21.14
N ILE A 35 -10.58 -5.00 -20.39
CA ILE A 35 -9.19 -4.67 -20.02
C ILE A 35 -8.15 -5.58 -20.68
N TRP A 36 -8.60 -6.54 -21.49
CA TRP A 36 -7.72 -7.58 -22.05
C TRP A 36 -6.69 -7.01 -23.04
N SER A 37 -7.14 -6.10 -23.91
CA SER A 37 -6.34 -5.45 -24.96
C SER A 37 -5.56 -4.23 -24.46
N LEU A 38 -5.72 -3.84 -23.20
CA LEU A 38 -5.03 -2.68 -22.65
C LEU A 38 -3.56 -2.99 -22.35
N ARG A 39 -2.70 -2.02 -22.65
CA ARG A 39 -1.27 -2.11 -22.33
C ARG A 39 -1.08 -2.19 -20.82
N ARG A 40 -0.40 -3.24 -20.38
CA ARG A 40 -0.04 -3.43 -18.96
C ARG A 40 1.22 -2.63 -18.63
N ARG A 41 1.23 -2.00 -17.46
CA ARG A 41 2.40 -1.33 -16.90
C ARG A 41 2.54 -1.71 -15.44
N PHE A 42 3.77 -1.76 -14.95
CA PHE A 42 4.05 -2.04 -13.56
C PHE A 42 3.84 -0.79 -12.71
N VAL A 43 3.16 -0.96 -11.58
CA VAL A 43 2.96 0.08 -10.57
C VAL A 43 3.48 -0.44 -9.24
N TYR A 44 4.36 0.32 -8.61
CA TYR A 44 4.93 -0.01 -7.30
C TYR A 44 4.19 0.78 -6.23
N PHE A 45 3.71 0.09 -5.19
CA PHE A 45 3.00 0.69 -4.08
C PHE A 45 3.90 0.78 -2.85
N GLY A 46 3.89 1.91 -2.17
CA GLY A 46 4.73 2.12 -0.99
C GLY A 46 4.34 3.33 -0.15
N THR A 47 5.05 3.54 0.95
CA THR A 47 4.89 4.76 1.78
C THR A 47 5.74 5.93 1.30
N SER A 48 6.85 5.65 0.60
CA SER A 48 7.74 6.65 0.00
C SER A 48 8.62 6.00 -1.06
N ILE A 49 9.13 6.81 -1.99
CA ILE A 49 10.07 6.35 -3.03
C ILE A 49 11.32 5.66 -2.44
N PRO A 50 11.99 6.23 -1.43
CA PRO A 50 13.15 5.56 -0.82
C PRO A 50 12.83 4.19 -0.22
N ASN A 51 11.61 4.00 0.31
CA ASN A 51 11.19 2.70 0.84
C ASN A 51 10.90 1.69 -0.26
N ILE A 52 10.33 2.13 -1.39
CA ILE A 52 10.04 1.27 -2.53
C ILE A 52 11.32 0.76 -3.17
N PHE A 53 12.32 1.63 -3.33
CA PHE A 53 13.59 1.28 -3.96
C PHE A 53 14.67 0.84 -2.97
N LYS A 54 14.29 0.57 -1.71
CA LYS A 54 15.23 0.14 -0.69
C LYS A 54 15.80 -1.23 -1.05
N GLY A 55 17.12 -1.31 -1.20
CA GLY A 55 17.82 -2.56 -1.52
C GLY A 55 17.87 -2.91 -3.00
N LEU A 56 17.39 -2.02 -3.89
CA LEU A 56 17.56 -2.17 -5.33
C LEU A 56 18.85 -1.51 -5.82
N SER A 57 19.42 -2.07 -6.87
CA SER A 57 20.57 -1.52 -7.58
C SER A 57 20.21 -0.26 -8.38
N ARG A 58 21.21 0.50 -8.80
CA ARG A 58 21.00 1.74 -9.58
C ARG A 58 20.41 1.43 -10.95
N GLU A 59 20.79 0.30 -11.52
CA GLU A 59 20.35 -0.19 -12.82
C GLU A 59 18.85 -0.51 -12.80
N GLU A 60 18.38 -1.20 -11.74
CA GLU A 60 16.96 -1.50 -11.52
C GLU A 60 16.14 -0.22 -11.30
N ILE A 61 16.66 0.73 -10.51
CA ILE A 61 15.99 2.01 -10.29
C ILE A 61 15.84 2.78 -11.61
N LYS A 62 16.87 2.77 -12.46
CA LYS A 62 16.82 3.43 -13.77
C LYS A 62 15.78 2.79 -14.70
N ASP A 63 15.75 1.46 -14.80
CA ASP A 63 14.75 0.77 -15.61
C ASP A 63 13.33 1.03 -15.10
N TYR A 64 13.15 1.08 -13.77
CA TYR A 64 11.91 1.50 -13.14
C TYR A 64 11.48 2.90 -13.61
N PHE A 65 12.37 3.90 -13.59
CA PHE A 65 12.01 5.27 -14.00
C PHE A 65 11.63 5.37 -15.49
N TRP A 66 12.02 4.40 -16.33
CA TRP A 66 11.62 4.36 -17.73
C TRP A 66 10.33 3.59 -18.00
N ARG A 67 10.06 2.52 -17.24
CA ARG A 67 8.98 1.56 -17.57
C ARG A 67 7.85 1.54 -16.55
N GLY A 68 8.14 1.95 -15.32
CA GLY A 68 7.28 1.81 -14.15
C GLY A 68 6.58 3.10 -13.74
N HIS A 69 5.62 2.93 -12.83
CA HIS A 69 4.89 4.00 -12.15
C HIS A 69 4.95 3.74 -10.64
N VAL A 70 4.82 4.79 -9.83
CA VAL A 70 4.77 4.70 -8.37
C VAL A 70 3.46 5.24 -7.85
N CYS A 71 2.90 4.55 -6.87
CA CYS A 71 1.81 5.06 -6.08
C CYS A 71 2.23 5.09 -4.60
N VAL A 72 2.38 6.30 -4.04
CA VAL A 72 2.69 6.49 -2.60
C VAL A 72 1.49 6.96 -1.79
N ARG A 73 0.45 7.46 -2.45
CA ARG A 73 -0.71 8.07 -1.82
C ARG A 73 -1.98 7.83 -2.63
N GLY A 74 -3.08 7.73 -1.90
CA GLY A 74 -4.41 7.73 -2.47
C GLY A 74 -4.91 9.16 -2.68
N PHE A 75 -5.90 9.30 -3.54
CA PHE A 75 -6.61 10.55 -3.74
C PHE A 75 -8.11 10.31 -3.55
N ASP A 76 -8.74 11.12 -2.72
CA ASP A 76 -10.18 11.08 -2.54
C ASP A 76 -10.83 12.12 -3.45
N ARG A 77 -11.53 11.64 -4.47
CA ARG A 77 -12.19 12.51 -5.46
C ARG A 77 -13.28 13.40 -4.86
N LYS A 78 -13.92 12.97 -3.77
CA LYS A 78 -15.01 13.72 -3.11
C LYS A 78 -14.47 14.87 -2.29
N THR A 79 -13.48 14.57 -1.43
CA THR A 79 -12.87 15.58 -0.54
C THR A 79 -11.74 16.36 -1.21
N ARG A 80 -11.29 15.92 -2.40
CA ARG A 80 -10.17 16.49 -3.17
C ARG A 80 -8.85 16.51 -2.38
N ALA A 81 -8.73 15.67 -1.37
CA ALA A 81 -7.59 15.60 -0.47
C ALA A 81 -6.73 14.37 -0.75
N PRO A 82 -5.41 14.45 -0.52
CA PRO A 82 -4.55 13.28 -0.53
C PRO A 82 -4.86 12.44 0.72
N LYS A 83 -4.87 11.12 0.57
CA LYS A 83 -5.05 10.17 1.66
C LYS A 83 -3.93 9.13 1.69
N PRO A 84 -3.62 8.56 2.86
CA PRO A 84 -2.68 7.45 2.93
C PRO A 84 -3.19 6.25 2.13
N LEU A 85 -2.28 5.46 1.58
CA LEU A 85 -2.64 4.20 0.93
C LEU A 85 -3.26 3.23 1.93
N VAL A 86 -4.28 2.51 1.47
CA VAL A 86 -4.92 1.46 2.25
C VAL A 86 -3.99 0.26 2.39
N CYS A 87 -4.08 -0.43 3.52
CA CYS A 87 -3.20 -1.57 3.83
C CYS A 87 -3.24 -2.67 2.76
N ARG A 88 -4.36 -2.83 2.04
CA ARG A 88 -4.52 -3.82 0.96
C ARG A 88 -3.54 -3.62 -0.20
N LEU A 89 -3.16 -2.37 -0.49
CA LEU A 89 -2.21 -2.04 -1.56
C LEU A 89 -0.77 -2.05 -1.06
N HIS A 90 -0.55 -1.60 0.16
CA HIS A 90 0.77 -1.62 0.79
C HIS A 90 0.60 -1.66 2.31
N PHE A 91 1.21 -2.65 2.95
CA PHE A 91 1.33 -2.68 4.40
C PHE A 91 2.59 -1.91 4.82
N PRO A 92 2.45 -0.83 5.60
CA PRO A 92 3.62 -0.22 6.23
C PRO A 92 4.31 -1.26 7.11
N ILE A 93 5.64 -1.34 7.04
CA ILE A 93 6.46 -2.26 7.84
C ILE A 93 6.11 -2.16 9.34
N SER A 94 5.82 -0.95 9.83
CA SER A 94 5.39 -0.71 11.21
C SER A 94 4.10 -1.43 11.61
N LYS A 95 3.13 -1.53 10.69
CA LYS A 95 1.86 -2.26 10.92
C LYS A 95 2.01 -3.76 10.69
N GLN A 96 2.94 -4.18 9.83
CA GLN A 96 3.30 -5.60 9.64
C GLN A 96 3.88 -6.20 10.94
N LEU A 97 4.74 -5.45 11.62
CA LEU A 97 5.35 -5.86 12.90
C LEU A 97 4.36 -5.85 14.09
N GLN A 98 3.26 -5.11 14.02
CA GLN A 98 2.21 -5.14 15.06
C GLN A 98 1.36 -6.41 14.98
N GLY A 99 1.12 -6.93 13.77
CA GLY A 99 0.42 -8.21 13.58
C GLY A 99 1.19 -9.39 14.18
N THR A 100 2.52 -9.41 14.01
CA THR A 100 3.39 -10.47 14.58
C THR A 100 3.47 -10.38 16.10
N ARG A 101 3.56 -9.18 16.68
CA ARG A 101 3.53 -8.97 18.15
C ARG A 101 2.20 -9.41 18.79
N LYS A 102 1.06 -9.12 18.16
CA LYS A 102 -0.26 -9.59 18.65
C LYS A 102 -0.42 -11.10 18.54
N ALA A 103 0.11 -11.72 17.49
CA ALA A 103 0.12 -13.17 17.34
C ALA A 103 1.01 -13.88 18.38
N GLN A 104 2.15 -13.28 18.75
CA GLN A 104 3.02 -13.78 19.82
C GLN A 104 2.42 -13.61 21.22
N GLY A 105 1.67 -12.54 21.47
CA GLY A 105 0.91 -12.33 22.71
C GLY A 105 -0.15 -13.40 22.94
N ARG A 106 -0.96 -13.70 21.92
CA ARG A 106 -1.99 -14.76 21.98
C ARG A 106 -1.40 -16.15 22.24
N LYS A 107 -0.28 -16.49 21.61
CA LYS A 107 0.42 -17.77 21.88
C LYS A 107 0.96 -17.88 23.31
N LYS A 108 1.34 -16.77 23.95
CA LYS A 108 1.78 -16.77 25.36
C LYS A 108 0.62 -16.92 26.33
N GLU A 109 -0.52 -16.29 26.07
CA GLU A 109 -1.74 -16.44 26.88
C GLU A 109 -2.32 -17.85 26.79
N GLU A 110 -2.32 -18.46 25.60
CA GLU A 110 -2.80 -19.82 25.36
C GLU A 110 -1.89 -20.87 26.05
N ALA A 111 -0.56 -20.68 26.02
CA ALA A 111 0.38 -21.54 26.76
C ALA A 111 0.28 -21.39 28.29
N ALA A 112 -0.07 -20.21 28.80
CA ALA A 112 -0.29 -19.98 30.23
C ALA A 112 -1.62 -20.58 30.71
N GLY A 113 -2.66 -20.56 29.88
CA GLY A 113 -3.97 -21.17 30.17
C GLY A 113 -3.91 -22.70 30.28
N ILE A 114 -3.16 -23.36 29.38
CA ILE A 114 -3.00 -24.83 29.38
C ILE A 114 -2.23 -25.31 30.64
N SER A 115 -1.27 -24.53 31.13
CA SER A 115 -0.50 -24.85 32.34
C SER A 115 -1.35 -24.83 33.63
N LEU A 116 -2.34 -23.92 33.71
CA LEU A 116 -3.23 -23.80 34.87
C LEU A 116 -4.29 -24.91 34.96
N GLU A 117 -4.70 -25.48 33.82
CA GLU A 117 -5.62 -26.63 33.79
C GLU A 117 -4.91 -27.97 34.09
N SER A 118 -3.63 -28.10 33.75
CA SER A 118 -2.84 -29.31 34.05
C SER A 118 -2.52 -29.48 35.54
N SER A 119 -2.65 -28.43 36.36
CA SER A 119 -2.46 -28.49 37.82
C SER A 119 -3.77 -28.71 38.62
N ARG A 120 -4.92 -28.88 37.95
CA ARG A 120 -6.23 -29.13 38.59
C ARG A 120 -6.73 -30.58 38.46
N LYS A 121 -5.85 -31.53 38.14
CA LYS A 121 -6.12 -32.97 38.20
C LYS A 121 -5.25 -33.65 39.23
#